data_AF-A0A935X5C7-F1
#
_entry.id   AF-A0A935X5C7-F1
#
_cell.length_a   1.000
_cell.length_b   1.000
_cell.length_c   1.000
_cell.angle_alpha   90.00
_cell.angle_beta   90.00
_cell.angle_gamma   90.00
#
_symmetry.space_group_name_H-M   'P 1'
#
loop_
_entity.id
_entity.type
_entity.pdbx_description
1 polymer ?
#
loop_
_entity_poly.entity_id
_entity_poly.type
_entity_poly.pdbx_seq_one_letter_code
_entity_poly.pdbx_strand_id
1 'polypeptide(L)'
;MKSPQRLARYVLAIAFCGWLGSALAVEDGTSPPATNSLERMHIRNAKCTWTKEIGDYIYQCLKDNFGMNAHWCHNEAMEVFCPKQLGSSDAAEKDAAPPAK
;
A
#
# COMPACT_ATOMS: atom_id res chain seq x y z
N MET A 1 -10.77 26.64 41.34
CA MET A 1 -9.68 27.17 40.49
C MET A 1 -8.73 26.02 40.15
N LYS A 2 -8.72 25.52 38.91
CA LYS A 2 -7.84 24.40 38.49
C LYS A 2 -6.43 24.94 38.21
N SER A 3 -5.42 24.39 38.87
CA SER A 3 -4.03 24.86 38.81
C SER A 3 -3.41 24.69 37.41
N PRO A 4 -2.78 25.73 36.84
CA PRO A 4 -2.17 25.70 35.51
C PRO A 4 -1.03 24.68 35.38
N GLN A 5 -0.45 24.25 36.51
CA GLN A 5 0.61 23.24 36.54
C GLN A 5 0.12 21.84 36.13
N ARG A 6 -1.17 21.54 36.30
CA ARG A 6 -1.72 20.24 35.88
C ARG A 6 -1.84 20.17 34.36
N LEU A 7 -2.23 21.26 33.70
CA LEU A 7 -2.34 21.34 32.24
C LEU A 7 -0.98 21.21 31.55
N ALA A 8 0.06 21.88 32.09
CA ALA A 8 1.41 21.80 31.53
C ALA A 8 1.98 20.36 31.55
N ARG A 9 1.71 19.59 32.61
CA ARG A 9 2.17 18.19 32.72
C ARG A 9 1.49 17.26 31.71
N TYR A 10 0.21 17.46 31.42
CA TYR A 10 -0.49 16.67 30.42
C TYR A 10 0.01 16.96 29.00
N VAL A 11 0.26 18.22 28.66
CA VAL A 11 0.80 18.60 27.35
C VAL A 11 2.20 17.99 27.12
N LEU A 12 3.04 17.99 28.15
CA LEU A 12 4.40 17.43 28.06
C LEU A 12 4.39 15.90 27.92
N ALA A 13 3.48 15.22 28.62
CA ALA A 13 3.32 13.76 28.51
C ALA A 13 2.83 13.33 27.11
N ILE A 14 1.89 14.09 26.51
CA ILE A 14 1.38 13.81 25.16
C ILE A 14 2.47 14.04 24.11
N ALA A 15 3.25 15.12 24.23
CA ALA A 15 4.36 15.41 23.33
C ALA A 15 5.44 14.31 23.37
N PHE A 16 5.74 13.77 24.55
CA PHE A 16 6.73 12.71 24.71
C PHE A 16 6.26 11.36 24.11
N CYS A 17 4.98 11.03 24.25
CA CYS A 17 4.43 9.82 23.63
C CYS A 17 4.32 9.92 22.11
N GLY A 18 4.04 11.11 21.56
CA GLY A 18 4.00 11.33 20.11
C GLY A 18 5.36 11.19 19.42
N TRP A 19 6.45 11.53 20.11
CA TRP A 19 7.80 11.48 19.52
C TRP A 19 8.42 10.08 19.56
N LEU A 20 8.14 9.27 20.60
CA LEU A 20 8.65 7.90 20.71
C LEU A 20 8.00 6.93 19.70
N GLY A 21 6.78 7.22 19.23
CA GLY A 21 6.04 6.33 18.31
C GLY A 21 6.58 6.29 16.88
N SER A 22 7.41 7.26 16.47
CA SER A 22 7.85 7.36 15.07
C SER A 22 9.10 6.54 14.73
N ALA A 23 9.83 6.03 15.73
CA ALA A 23 11.10 5.32 15.52
C ALA A 23 10.97 3.79 15.35
N LEU A 24 9.77 3.22 15.55
CA LEU A 24 9.54 1.76 15.51
C LEU A 24 8.67 1.29 14.35
N ALA A 25 8.22 2.19 13.47
CA ALA A 25 7.54 1.81 12.23
C ALA A 25 8.57 1.51 11.11
N VAL A 26 9.44 0.53 11.35
CA VAL A 26 10.20 -0.10 10.26
C VAL A 26 9.25 -1.13 9.63
N GLU A 27 8.63 -0.76 8.51
CA GLU A 27 8.16 -1.75 7.55
C GLU A 27 9.41 -2.38 6.92
N ASP A 28 9.87 -3.50 7.50
CA ASP A 28 10.78 -4.39 6.80
C ASP A 28 10.02 -4.84 5.54
N GLY A 29 10.59 -4.61 4.34
CA GLY A 29 9.90 -4.76 3.04
C GLY A 29 9.44 -6.18 2.68
N THR A 30 9.34 -7.06 3.68
CA THR A 30 8.85 -8.43 3.59
C THR A 30 7.39 -8.45 4.04
N SER A 31 6.47 -8.35 3.08
CA SER A 31 5.05 -8.54 3.37
C SER A 31 4.80 -9.92 4.01
N PRO A 32 3.92 -10.03 5.03
CA PRO A 32 3.62 -11.30 5.67
C PRO A 32 3.09 -12.33 4.65
N PRO A 33 3.32 -13.64 4.87
CA PRO A 33 2.85 -14.66 3.95
C PRO A 33 1.33 -14.62 3.85
N ALA A 34 0.81 -14.67 2.63
CA ALA A 34 -0.61 -14.59 2.35
C ALA A 34 -1.39 -15.78 2.95
N THR A 35 -2.48 -15.49 3.64
CA THR A 35 -3.34 -16.49 4.29
C THR A 35 -4.44 -17.03 3.36
N ASN A 36 -4.86 -16.25 2.36
CA ASN A 36 -5.89 -16.64 1.38
C ASN A 36 -5.54 -16.22 -0.06
N SER A 37 -6.36 -16.61 -1.03
CA SER A 37 -6.13 -16.33 -2.46
C SER A 37 -6.17 -14.85 -2.80
N LEU A 38 -7.04 -14.07 -2.16
CA LEU A 38 -7.17 -12.64 -2.41
C LEU A 38 -5.95 -11.88 -1.89
N GLU A 39 -5.44 -12.24 -0.71
CA GLU A 39 -4.20 -11.70 -0.17
C GLU A 39 -3.01 -12.02 -1.06
N ARG A 40 -2.95 -13.24 -1.62
CA ARG A 40 -1.91 -13.60 -2.60
C ARG A 40 -1.95 -12.71 -3.83
N MET A 41 -3.14 -12.37 -4.31
CA MET A 41 -3.31 -11.47 -5.46
C MET A 41 -2.78 -10.07 -5.12
N HIS A 42 -3.13 -9.53 -3.95
CA HIS A 42 -2.67 -8.20 -3.53
C HIS A 42 -1.16 -8.14 -3.35
N ILE A 43 -0.56 -9.16 -2.71
CA ILE A 43 0.89 -9.24 -2.53
C ILE A 43 1.62 -9.36 -3.87
N ARG A 44 1.12 -10.19 -4.80
CA ARG A 44 1.70 -10.32 -6.15
C ARG A 44 1.68 -8.99 -6.90
N ASN A 45 0.59 -8.24 -6.78
CA ASN A 45 0.39 -7.00 -7.50
C ASN A 45 0.91 -5.77 -6.73
N ALA A 46 1.56 -5.94 -5.58
CA ALA A 46 2.02 -4.82 -4.74
C ALA A 46 3.01 -3.88 -5.45
N LYS A 47 3.84 -4.41 -6.37
CA LYS A 47 4.77 -3.63 -7.20
C LYS A 47 4.13 -3.07 -8.48
N CYS A 48 2.85 -3.37 -8.74
CA CYS A 48 2.13 -2.88 -9.91
C CYS A 48 1.98 -1.36 -9.82
N THR A 49 2.45 -0.64 -10.84
CA THR A 49 2.36 0.81 -10.85
C THR A 49 0.96 1.21 -11.31
N TRP A 50 0.32 2.08 -10.53
CA TRP A 50 -0.99 2.63 -10.90
C TRP A 50 -0.89 3.47 -12.17
N THR A 51 -1.69 3.15 -13.18
CA THR A 51 -1.71 3.84 -14.48
C THR A 51 -3.09 4.42 -14.78
N LYS A 52 -3.15 5.31 -15.78
CA LYS A 52 -4.41 5.90 -16.21
C LYS A 52 -5.35 4.83 -16.77
N GLU A 53 -4.81 3.85 -17.49
CA GLU A 53 -5.56 2.75 -18.10
C GLU A 53 -6.26 1.88 -17.06
N ILE A 54 -5.58 1.61 -15.94
CA ILE A 54 -6.17 0.90 -14.79
C ILE A 54 -7.34 1.71 -14.22
N GLY A 55 -7.14 3.02 -13.99
CA GLY A 55 -8.18 3.89 -13.46
C GLY A 55 -9.40 4.01 -14.37
N ASP A 56 -9.18 4.17 -15.68
CA ASP A 56 -10.24 4.26 -16.68
C ASP A 56 -11.04 2.95 -16.76
N TYR A 57 -10.36 1.79 -16.69
CA TYR A 57 -11.01 0.48 -16.67
C TYR A 57 -11.92 0.31 -15.45
N ILE A 58 -11.43 0.64 -14.26
CA ILE A 58 -12.21 0.56 -13.02
C ILE A 58 -13.41 1.51 -13.09
N TYR A 59 -13.22 2.72 -13.59
CA TYR A 59 -14.30 3.69 -13.75
C TYR A 59 -15.40 3.19 -14.68
N GLN A 60 -15.05 2.62 -15.83
CA GLN A 60 -16.04 2.05 -16.74
C GLN A 60 -16.75 0.84 -16.12
N CYS A 61 -16.00 -0.07 -15.49
CA CYS A 61 -16.57 -1.21 -14.77
C CYS A 61 -17.59 -0.74 -13.72
N LEU A 62 -17.27 0.29 -12.93
CA LEU A 62 -18.20 0.87 -11.97
C LEU A 62 -19.44 1.45 -12.64
N LYS A 63 -19.28 2.19 -13.73
CA LYS A 63 -20.39 2.79 -14.48
C LYS A 63 -21.36 1.73 -15.00
N ASP A 64 -20.82 0.65 -15.56
CA ASP A 64 -21.60 -0.46 -16.12
C ASP A 64 -22.31 -1.28 -15.03
N ASN A 65 -21.81 -1.23 -13.79
CA ASN A 65 -22.35 -1.93 -12.63
C ASN A 65 -23.09 -1.00 -11.64
N PHE A 66 -23.58 0.16 -12.10
CA PHE A 66 -24.35 1.12 -11.29
C PHE A 66 -23.62 1.61 -10.02
N GLY A 67 -22.29 1.71 -10.07
CA GLY A 67 -21.44 2.12 -8.95
C GLY A 67 -21.24 1.04 -7.89
N MET A 68 -21.74 -0.18 -8.11
CA MET A 68 -21.57 -1.31 -7.19
C MET A 68 -20.31 -2.10 -7.51
N ASN A 69 -19.86 -2.93 -6.56
CA ASN A 69 -18.75 -3.89 -6.75
C ASN A 69 -17.37 -3.27 -7.04
N ALA A 70 -17.03 -2.13 -6.43
CA ALA A 70 -15.72 -1.47 -6.58
C ALA A 70 -14.53 -2.41 -6.31
N HIS A 71 -14.66 -3.29 -5.31
CA HIS A 71 -13.62 -4.26 -4.99
C HIS A 71 -13.42 -5.30 -6.10
N TRP A 72 -14.50 -5.77 -6.72
CA TRP A 72 -14.44 -6.66 -7.89
C TRP A 72 -13.80 -5.96 -9.09
N CYS A 73 -14.26 -4.75 -9.42
CA CYS A 73 -13.71 -3.97 -10.54
C CYS A 73 -12.21 -3.69 -10.37
N HIS A 74 -11.76 -3.42 -9.15
CA HIS A 74 -10.35 -3.29 -8.84
C HIS A 74 -9.58 -4.59 -9.11
N ASN A 75 -10.08 -5.72 -8.59
CA ASN A 75 -9.42 -7.03 -8.75
C ASN A 75 -9.29 -7.42 -10.22
N GLU A 76 -10.35 -7.24 -11.01
CA GLU A 76 -10.33 -7.47 -12.46
C GLU A 76 -9.28 -6.60 -13.17
N ALA A 77 -9.22 -5.30 -12.82
CA ALA A 77 -8.22 -4.41 -13.40
C ALA A 77 -6.79 -4.86 -13.07
N MET A 78 -6.53 -5.26 -11.82
CA MET A 78 -5.22 -5.74 -11.42
C MET A 78 -4.83 -7.02 -12.19
N GLU A 79 -5.75 -7.95 -12.41
CA GLU A 79 -5.50 -9.18 -13.17
C GLU A 79 -5.20 -8.90 -14.65
N VAL A 80 -5.87 -7.91 -15.26
CA VAL A 80 -5.69 -7.55 -16.67
C VAL A 80 -4.39 -6.77 -16.93
N PHE A 81 -4.01 -5.87 -16.02
CA PHE A 81 -2.94 -4.89 -16.27
C PHE A 81 -1.64 -5.17 -15.53
N CYS A 82 -1.67 -5.73 -14.32
CA CYS A 82 -0.45 -5.91 -13.53
C CYS A 82 0.51 -6.98 -14.07
N PRO A 83 0.08 -8.15 -14.58
CA PRO A 83 1.01 -9.13 -15.14
C PRO A 83 1.88 -8.58 -16.28
N LYS A 84 1.34 -7.64 -17.06
CA LYS A 84 2.07 -6.98 -18.17
C LYS A 84 3.21 -6.10 -17.65
N GLN A 85 3.03 -5.48 -16.49
CA GLN A 85 4.05 -4.65 -15.85
C GLN A 85 5.10 -5.50 -15.12
N LEU A 86 4.68 -6.56 -14.44
CA LEU A 86 5.59 -7.41 -13.67
C LEU A 86 6.50 -8.26 -14.55
N GLY A 87 5.99 -8.78 -15.68
CA GLY A 87 6.81 -9.47 -16.67
C GLY A 87 7.83 -8.57 -17.39
N SER A 88 7.66 -7.24 -17.34
CA SER A 88 8.61 -6.26 -17.86
C SER A 88 9.54 -5.66 -16.79
N SER A 89 9.21 -5.79 -15.50
CA SER A 89 10.03 -5.33 -14.37
C SER A 89 10.93 -6.42 -13.79
N ASP A 90 10.59 -7.71 -13.93
CA ASP A 90 11.49 -8.83 -13.61
C ASP A 90 12.75 -8.85 -14.50
N ALA A 91 12.69 -8.24 -15.69
CA ALA A 91 13.84 -8.02 -16.56
C ALA A 91 14.69 -6.83 -16.09
N ALA A 92 14.06 -5.74 -15.66
CA ALA A 92 14.74 -4.52 -15.19
C ALA A 92 15.41 -4.69 -13.81
N GLU A 93 14.87 -5.52 -12.91
CA GLU A 93 15.46 -5.78 -11.59
C GLU A 93 16.75 -6.64 -11.68
N LYS A 94 16.91 -7.45 -12.75
CA LYS A 94 18.17 -8.18 -13.02
C LYS A 94 19.31 -7.27 -13.51
N ASP A 95 18.99 -6.14 -14.12
CA ASP A 95 19.97 -5.20 -14.66
C ASP A 95 20.38 -4.10 -13.66
N ALA A 96 19.71 -4.02 -12.50
CA ALA A 96 19.95 -3.02 -11.46
C ALA A 96 20.77 -3.53 -10.25
N ALA A 97 21.19 -4.79 -10.24
CA ALA A 97 22.03 -5.32 -9.16
C ALA A 97 23.48 -4.79 -9.29
N PRO A 98 24.01 -4.04 -8.30
CA PRO A 98 25.40 -3.60 -8.32
C PRO A 98 26.35 -4.82 -8.19
N PRO A 99 27.56 -4.77 -8.80
CA PRO A 99 28.48 -5.91 -8.76
C PRO A 99 28.88 -6.24 -7.33
N ALA A 100 28.71 -7.51 -6.95
CA ALA A 100 29.16 -8.04 -5.68
C ALA A 100 30.67 -7.85 -5.52
N LYS A 101 31.09 -7.36 -4.35
CA LYS A 101 32.49 -7.36 -3.91
C LYS A 101 32.82 -8.66 -3.21
#